data_AF-A0A953FYE0-F1
#
_entry.id   AF-A0A953FYE0-F1
#
_cell.length_a   1.000
_cell.length_b   1.000
_cell.length_c   1.000
_cell.angle_alpha   90.00
_cell.angle_beta   90.00
_cell.angle_gamma   90.00
#
_symmetry.space_group_name_H-M   'P 1'
#
loop_
_entity.id
_entity.type
_entity.pdbx_description
1 polymer ?
#
loop_
_entity_poly.entity_id
_entity_poly.type
_entity_poly.pdbx_seq_one_letter_code
_entity_poly.pdbx_strand_id
1 'polypeptide(L)'
;MSPIDPSLAANEAHKIEAFLSMQPEVGALREALGKSGFKLYLFGGAIRDLLLGRSCYDIDLLTIGAADPEKPFDPFLELIKAFGEKRGLKIQDCRPFHIELHGRGSKIDLRYPSKTIERAVVRSDFTVDGIAYDLASRSFNDPLKGLEDFRARRLRVHSPAYFITNPVYFPRAFRIAALIGFDLPKELLALIHNFRPMVSMHSGQAMPMVLIELLRLLSIEEIAPYLSGLISTNLLENLIPEIVPLAIIKDKAVPPKTLLQLNVEAIESSAKWIKTVPEPVLKFLKAGPADGSQITMLGCVRFGALFRGFGSSYELVGPASPYRIAECGSDNSAFEQRMQRNVISFMAARYAHTPLLKALIGGLPLVLELTEQIQTKPAWDVMSANYQRWSGSMPVGLPQQALLTALIAMKNPQGVAPATADYENRLLELIK
;
A
#
# COMPACT_ATOMS: atom_id res chain seq x y z
N MET A 1 1.97 -11.92 33.90
CA MET A 1 2.37 -12.09 32.48
C MET A 1 3.36 -13.24 32.44
N SER A 2 3.15 -14.23 31.57
CA SER A 2 4.18 -15.27 31.38
C SER A 2 5.38 -14.61 30.69
N PRO A 3 6.61 -14.79 31.20
CA PRO A 3 7.80 -14.26 30.55
C PRO A 3 7.92 -14.87 29.14
N ILE A 4 8.41 -14.06 28.20
CA ILE A 4 8.81 -14.53 26.87
C ILE A 4 9.85 -15.64 27.08
N ASP A 5 9.74 -16.74 26.33
CA ASP A 5 10.75 -17.80 26.35
C ASP A 5 12.15 -17.17 26.13
N PRO A 6 13.10 -17.31 27.09
CA PRO A 6 14.40 -16.66 27.00
C PRO A 6 15.21 -17.08 25.76
N SER A 7 15.05 -18.33 25.31
CA SER A 7 15.70 -18.83 24.09
C SER A 7 15.08 -18.21 22.83
N LEU A 8 13.77 -17.94 22.87
CA LEU A 8 12.99 -17.30 21.82
C LEU A 8 13.46 -15.86 21.60
N ALA A 9 13.62 -15.11 22.68
CA ALA A 9 14.08 -13.72 22.65
C ALA A 9 15.54 -13.58 22.17
N ALA A 10 16.44 -14.48 22.59
CA ALA A 10 17.87 -14.36 22.29
C ALA A 10 18.20 -14.44 20.79
N ASN A 11 17.60 -15.38 20.05
CA ASN A 11 17.86 -15.55 18.62
C ASN A 11 17.38 -14.36 17.77
N GLU A 12 16.23 -13.78 18.13
CA GLU A 12 15.68 -12.63 17.42
C GLU A 12 16.42 -11.33 17.74
N ALA A 13 16.89 -11.17 18.99
CA ALA A 13 17.64 -9.99 19.41
C ALA A 13 18.91 -9.78 18.59
N HIS A 14 19.60 -10.84 18.16
CA HIS A 14 20.84 -10.72 17.38
C HIS A 14 20.65 -9.92 16.07
N LYS A 15 19.53 -10.13 15.35
CA LYS A 15 19.24 -9.39 14.10
C LYS A 15 19.01 -7.91 14.37
N ILE A 16 18.32 -7.60 15.47
CA ILE A 16 18.03 -6.22 15.88
C ILE A 16 19.31 -5.51 16.31
N GLU A 17 20.16 -6.15 17.12
CA GLU A 17 21.43 -5.59 17.55
C GLU A 17 22.39 -5.35 16.38
N ALA A 18 22.44 -6.27 15.41
CA ALA A 18 23.22 -6.09 14.20
C ALA A 18 22.75 -4.85 13.42
N PHE A 19 21.43 -4.67 13.26
CA PHE A 19 20.86 -3.47 12.63
C PHE A 19 21.20 -2.19 13.41
N LEU A 20 20.99 -2.16 14.72
CA LEU A 20 21.22 -0.99 15.57
C LEU A 20 22.70 -0.57 15.57
N SER A 21 23.63 -1.51 15.45
CA SER A 21 25.07 -1.20 15.33
C SER A 21 25.42 -0.36 14.11
N MET A 22 24.59 -0.43 13.06
CA MET A 22 24.74 0.36 11.83
C MET A 22 23.98 1.70 11.90
N GLN A 23 23.27 1.99 12.99
CA GLN A 23 22.42 3.17 13.17
C GLN A 23 22.92 4.06 14.32
N PRO A 24 24.06 4.76 14.17
CA PRO A 24 24.66 5.55 15.25
C PRO A 24 23.75 6.66 15.78
N GLU A 25 22.87 7.21 14.93
CA GLU A 25 21.89 8.23 15.31
C GLU A 25 20.87 7.71 16.33
N VAL A 26 20.47 6.44 16.22
CA VAL A 26 19.52 5.82 17.17
C VAL A 26 20.15 5.69 18.56
N GLY A 27 21.42 5.26 18.62
CA GLY A 27 22.17 5.17 19.87
C GLY A 27 22.37 6.55 20.53
N ALA A 28 22.69 7.56 19.73
CA ALA A 28 22.83 8.94 20.19
C ALA A 28 21.51 9.54 20.69
N LEU A 29 20.40 9.26 20.01
CA LEU A 29 19.07 9.71 20.40
C LEU A 29 18.65 9.07 21.73
N ARG A 30 18.88 7.76 21.89
CA ARG A 30 18.67 7.03 23.15
C ARG A 30 19.39 7.69 24.32
N GLU A 31 20.66 8.08 24.13
CA GLU A 31 21.44 8.74 25.19
C GLU A 31 20.92 10.13 25.54
N ALA A 32 20.54 10.93 24.53
CA ALA A 32 19.97 12.24 24.74
C ALA A 32 18.65 12.17 25.52
N LEU A 33 17.74 11.28 25.08
CA LEU A 33 16.45 11.05 25.70
C LEU A 33 16.58 10.47 27.12
N GLY A 34 17.52 9.54 27.33
CA GLY A 34 17.77 8.91 28.62
C GLY A 34 18.18 9.89 29.72
N LYS A 35 18.97 10.92 29.38
CA LYS A 35 19.36 12.00 30.33
C LYS A 35 18.17 12.82 30.82
N SER A 36 17.08 12.84 30.06
CA SER A 36 15.84 13.54 30.40
C SER A 36 14.76 12.59 30.94
N GLY A 37 15.11 11.34 31.28
CA GLY A 37 14.20 10.37 31.88
C GLY A 37 13.29 9.63 30.89
N PHE A 38 13.52 9.77 29.58
CA PHE A 38 12.79 9.03 28.55
C PHE A 38 13.48 7.70 28.24
N LYS A 39 12.68 6.68 27.97
CA LYS A 39 13.12 5.38 27.44
C LYS A 39 12.78 5.30 25.96
N LEU A 40 13.68 4.71 25.18
CA LEU A 40 13.55 4.59 23.74
C LEU A 40 13.56 3.11 23.34
N TYR A 41 12.61 2.75 22.47
CA TYR A 41 12.42 1.39 21.99
C TYR A 41 12.43 1.40 20.46
N LEU A 42 13.04 0.38 19.85
CA LEU A 42 12.69 0.03 18.48
C LEU A 42 11.30 -0.61 18.50
N PHE A 43 10.45 -0.35 17.50
CA PHE A 43 9.05 -0.70 17.58
C PHE A 43 8.44 -1.17 16.25
N GLY A 44 7.38 -1.98 16.32
CA GLY A 44 6.42 -2.19 15.25
C GLY A 44 7.01 -2.72 13.94
N GLY A 45 6.77 -2.00 12.85
CA GLY A 45 7.12 -2.43 11.49
C GLY A 45 8.62 -2.68 11.33
N ALA A 46 9.45 -1.83 11.93
CA ALA A 46 10.89 -2.00 11.94
C ALA A 46 11.33 -3.34 12.55
N ILE A 47 10.76 -3.72 13.71
CA ILE A 47 11.07 -5.01 14.33
C ILE A 47 10.62 -6.16 13.43
N ARG A 48 9.36 -6.15 12.99
CA ARG A 48 8.79 -7.21 12.15
C ARG A 48 9.65 -7.44 10.89
N ASP A 49 10.06 -6.37 10.22
CA ASP A 49 10.84 -6.47 8.99
C ASP A 49 12.25 -7.03 9.27
N LEU A 50 12.89 -6.64 10.38
CA LEU A 50 14.17 -7.21 10.83
C LEU A 50 14.05 -8.69 11.20
N LEU A 51 12.95 -9.10 11.86
CA LEU A 51 12.70 -10.51 12.18
C LEU A 51 12.61 -11.37 10.90
N LEU A 52 12.02 -10.81 9.83
CA LEU A 52 11.97 -11.42 8.49
C LEU A 52 13.31 -11.36 7.73
N GLY A 53 14.36 -10.78 8.31
CA GLY A 53 15.66 -10.62 7.65
C GLY A 53 15.67 -9.60 6.52
N ARG A 54 14.73 -8.64 6.55
CA ARG A 54 14.62 -7.59 5.52
C ARG A 54 15.36 -6.33 5.95
N SER A 55 15.77 -5.54 4.96
CA SER A 55 16.28 -4.19 5.18
C SER A 55 15.18 -3.30 5.76
N CYS A 56 15.46 -2.64 6.87
CA CYS A 56 14.59 -1.65 7.49
C CYS A 56 15.09 -0.25 7.12
N TYR A 57 14.29 0.51 6.35
CA TYR A 57 14.61 1.89 5.95
C TYR A 57 13.87 2.93 6.79
N ASP A 58 12.71 2.58 7.34
CA ASP A 58 11.91 3.44 8.21
C ASP A 58 12.10 2.98 9.66
N ILE A 59 12.87 3.75 10.44
CA ILE A 59 13.22 3.38 11.81
C ILE A 59 12.10 3.85 12.74
N ASP A 60 11.14 2.95 12.98
CA ASP A 60 10.06 3.15 13.93
C ASP A 60 10.57 3.08 15.38
N LEU A 61 10.51 4.22 16.07
CA LEU A 61 10.90 4.36 17.46
C LEU A 61 9.72 4.75 18.34
N LEU A 62 9.65 4.11 19.50
CA LEU A 62 8.67 4.39 20.53
C LEU A 62 9.34 4.99 21.76
N THR A 63 8.81 6.12 22.23
CA THR A 63 9.31 6.76 23.47
C THR A 63 8.36 6.50 24.63
N ILE A 64 8.90 6.19 25.81
CA ILE A 64 8.16 6.08 27.07
C ILE A 64 8.72 7.08 28.08
N GLY A 65 7.85 7.86 28.70
CA GLY A 65 8.22 8.81 29.74
C GLY A 65 7.12 9.83 30.02
N ALA A 66 7.37 10.71 30.99
CA ALA A 66 6.45 11.78 31.32
C ALA A 66 6.62 12.93 30.32
N ALA A 67 5.77 12.97 29.29
CA ALA A 67 5.58 14.16 28.45
C ALA A 67 4.09 14.53 28.41
N ASP A 68 3.83 15.80 28.12
CA ASP A 68 2.49 16.36 28.02
C ASP A 68 2.39 17.20 26.74
N PRO A 69 1.79 16.64 25.67
CA PRO A 69 1.75 17.30 24.36
C PRO A 69 0.81 18.53 24.35
N GLU A 70 -0.02 18.69 25.38
CA GLU A 70 -0.95 19.82 25.47
C GLU A 70 -0.33 21.05 26.15
N LYS A 71 0.91 20.94 26.66
CA LYS A 71 1.60 22.07 27.28
C LYS A 71 2.18 23.01 26.20
N PRO A 72 2.12 24.35 26.42
CA PRO A 72 2.70 25.33 25.50
C PRO A 72 4.21 25.15 25.28
N PHE A 73 4.90 24.62 26.30
CA PHE A 73 6.30 24.24 26.23
C PHE A 73 6.41 22.74 26.44
N ASP A 74 6.84 22.04 25.40
CA ASP A 74 7.07 20.60 25.43
C ASP A 74 8.59 20.31 25.45
N PRO A 75 9.16 19.95 26.61
CA PRO A 75 10.58 19.63 26.73
C PRO A 75 11.02 18.46 25.84
N PHE A 76 10.12 17.53 25.52
CA PHE A 76 10.44 16.43 24.63
C PHE A 76 10.67 16.93 23.21
N LEU A 77 9.74 17.72 22.67
CA LEU A 77 9.87 18.26 21.32
C LEU A 77 11.10 19.16 21.17
N GLU A 78 11.41 20.00 22.17
CA GLU A 78 12.61 20.85 22.15
C GLU A 78 13.90 20.02 22.17
N LEU A 79 13.93 18.93 22.95
CA LEU A 79 15.06 18.00 22.95
C LEU A 79 15.24 17.33 21.58
N ILE A 80 14.15 16.95 20.91
CA ILE A 80 14.18 16.36 19.57
C ILE A 80 14.65 17.36 18.51
N LYS A 81 14.19 18.61 18.57
CA LYS A 81 14.66 19.69 17.70
C LYS A 81 16.17 19.92 17.87
N ALA A 82 16.62 20.12 19.10
CA ALA A 82 18.04 20.33 19.40
C ALA A 82 18.92 19.14 18.99
N PHE A 83 18.42 17.92 19.17
CA PHE A 83 19.09 16.71 18.69
C PHE A 83 19.19 16.71 17.16
N GLY A 84 18.09 16.97 16.46
CA GLY A 84 18.03 17.01 15.01
C GLY A 84 19.00 18.03 14.42
N GLU A 85 19.00 19.25 14.93
CA GLU A 85 19.92 20.32 14.51
C GLU A 85 21.38 19.91 14.67
N LYS A 86 21.75 19.34 15.82
CA LYS A 86 23.11 18.88 16.11
C LYS A 86 23.57 17.74 15.19
N ARG A 87 22.63 16.91 14.72
CA ARG A 87 22.90 15.73 13.89
C ARG A 87 22.64 15.95 12.40
N GLY A 88 22.20 17.14 12.02
CA GLY A 88 21.79 17.43 10.64
C GLY A 88 20.54 16.67 10.20
N LEU A 89 19.69 16.24 11.16
CA LEU A 89 18.38 15.67 10.91
C LEU A 89 17.33 16.78 10.97
N LYS A 90 16.48 16.88 9.96
CA LYS A 90 15.40 17.88 9.93
C LYS A 90 14.08 17.23 10.27
N ILE A 91 13.30 17.90 11.13
CA ILE A 91 11.88 17.55 11.32
C ILE A 91 11.16 17.89 10.01
N GLN A 92 10.63 16.86 9.35
CA GLN A 92 9.88 16.99 8.10
C GLN A 92 8.38 17.02 8.35
N ASP A 93 7.92 16.24 9.33
CA ASP A 93 6.54 16.22 9.76
C ASP A 93 6.46 16.13 11.29
N CYS A 94 5.48 16.82 11.85
CA CYS A 94 5.19 16.82 13.28
C CYS A 94 3.67 16.79 13.44
N ARG A 95 3.10 15.59 13.33
CA ARG A 95 1.68 15.34 13.59
C ARG A 95 1.46 15.13 15.09
N PRO A 96 0.22 15.29 15.60
CA PRO A 96 -0.09 14.91 16.96
C PRO A 96 0.42 13.49 17.22
N PHE A 97 1.31 13.37 18.18
CA PHE A 97 1.93 12.12 18.62
C PHE A 97 3.01 11.49 17.72
N HIS A 98 3.53 12.21 16.72
CA HIS A 98 4.42 11.65 15.70
C HIS A 98 5.41 12.68 15.15
N ILE A 99 6.70 12.34 15.11
CA ILE A 99 7.78 13.22 14.64
C ILE A 99 8.63 12.47 13.62
N GLU A 100 8.73 13.00 12.40
CA GLU A 100 9.58 12.45 11.34
C GLU A 100 10.88 13.25 11.21
N LEU A 101 12.02 12.58 11.42
CA LEU A 101 13.37 13.14 11.29
C LEU A 101 14.06 12.56 10.04
N HIS A 102 14.51 13.42 9.13
CA HIS A 102 15.19 13.00 7.90
C HIS A 102 16.64 13.47 7.85
N GLY A 103 17.55 12.55 7.51
CA GLY A 103 18.98 12.79 7.30
C GLY A 103 19.48 12.28 5.93
N ARG A 104 20.81 12.20 5.75
CA ARG A 104 21.42 11.59 4.55
C ARG A 104 21.20 10.07 4.55
N GLY A 105 20.04 9.63 4.06
CA GLY A 105 19.70 8.21 3.87
C GLY A 105 19.05 7.52 5.07
N SER A 106 18.73 8.25 6.14
CA SER A 106 18.01 7.73 7.31
C SER A 106 16.70 8.50 7.53
N LYS A 107 15.61 7.76 7.72
CA LYS A 107 14.33 8.27 8.20
C LYS A 107 14.07 7.68 9.58
N ILE A 108 13.96 8.53 10.59
CA ILE A 108 13.60 8.15 11.94
C ILE A 108 12.18 8.63 12.19
N ASP A 109 11.31 7.66 12.49
CA ASP A 109 9.92 7.87 12.83
C ASP A 109 9.80 7.74 14.35
N LEU A 110 9.52 8.84 15.04
CA LEU A 110 9.47 8.89 16.49
C LEU A 110 8.04 9.09 16.98
N ARG A 111 7.52 8.11 17.71
CA ARG A 111 6.24 8.23 18.41
C ARG A 111 6.43 9.02 19.69
N TYR A 112 5.49 9.94 19.91
CA TYR A 112 5.46 10.79 21.09
C TYR A 112 5.32 9.98 22.38
N PRO A 113 5.90 10.44 23.50
CA PRO A 113 5.95 9.66 24.72
C PRO A 113 4.59 9.18 25.22
N SER A 114 4.51 7.87 25.49
CA SER A 114 3.43 7.28 26.30
C SER A 114 3.89 7.12 27.75
N LYS A 115 2.95 7.11 28.69
CA LYS A 115 3.24 6.87 30.11
C LYS A 115 3.77 5.45 30.37
N THR A 116 3.25 4.46 29.64
CA THR A 116 3.67 3.06 29.78
C THR A 116 3.79 2.38 28.43
N ILE A 117 4.60 1.32 28.39
CA ILE A 117 4.84 0.53 27.17
C ILE A 117 3.56 -0.16 26.70
N GLU A 118 2.74 -0.65 27.63
CA GLU A 118 1.47 -1.31 27.32
C GLU A 118 0.54 -0.35 26.60
N ARG A 119 0.39 0.89 27.10
CA ARG A 119 -0.46 1.92 26.48
C ARG A 119 0.02 2.36 25.10
N ALA A 120 1.32 2.28 24.85
CA ALA A 120 1.87 2.58 23.55
C ALA A 120 1.62 1.46 22.55
N VAL A 121 1.89 0.22 22.96
CA VAL A 121 1.81 -0.97 22.13
C VAL A 121 0.36 -1.30 21.73
N VAL A 122 -0.63 -1.09 22.62
CA VAL A 122 -2.05 -1.37 22.32
C VAL A 122 -2.65 -0.51 21.20
N ARG A 123 -1.92 0.51 20.73
CA ARG A 123 -2.30 1.30 19.54
C ARG A 123 -1.94 0.62 18.22
N SER A 124 -1.23 -0.51 18.28
CA SER A 124 -0.94 -1.33 17.11
C SER A 124 -2.20 -2.04 16.63
N ASP A 125 -2.30 -2.11 15.31
CA ASP A 125 -3.34 -2.82 14.57
C ASP A 125 -3.23 -4.33 14.75
N PHE A 126 -2.02 -4.87 14.53
CA PHE A 126 -1.72 -6.30 14.62
C PHE A 126 -0.74 -6.58 15.75
N THR A 127 -0.86 -7.76 16.34
CA THR A 127 0.01 -8.19 17.44
C THR A 127 1.48 -8.25 17.02
N VAL A 128 1.76 -8.67 15.79
CA VAL A 128 3.11 -8.69 15.19
C VAL A 128 3.71 -7.28 15.02
N ASP A 129 2.88 -6.24 14.95
CA ASP A 129 3.30 -4.82 14.94
C ASP A 129 3.28 -4.22 16.36
N GLY A 130 2.98 -5.04 17.37
CA GLY A 130 2.94 -4.68 18.79
C GLY A 130 4.19 -5.10 19.56
N ILE A 131 5.30 -5.37 18.87
CA ILE A 131 6.55 -5.79 19.51
C ILE A 131 7.40 -4.54 19.71
N ALA A 132 7.99 -4.39 20.91
CA ALA A 132 8.96 -3.35 21.23
C ALA A 132 10.27 -3.98 21.71
N TYR A 133 11.40 -3.35 21.38
CA TYR A 133 12.73 -3.77 21.83
C TYR A 133 13.42 -2.61 22.54
N ASP A 134 13.67 -2.79 23.83
CA ASP A 134 14.28 -1.77 24.70
C ASP A 134 15.75 -1.58 24.34
N LEU A 135 16.10 -0.38 23.88
CA LEU A 135 17.46 -0.07 23.44
C LEU A 135 18.46 0.05 24.60
N ALA A 136 17.99 0.20 25.85
CA ALA A 136 18.83 0.27 27.02
C ALA A 136 19.03 -1.11 27.67
N SER A 137 17.94 -1.84 27.91
CA SER A 137 18.02 -3.17 28.54
C SER A 137 18.27 -4.31 27.57
N ARG A 138 18.21 -4.05 26.25
CA ARG A 138 18.37 -5.05 25.18
C ARG A 138 17.41 -6.22 25.33
N SER A 139 16.14 -5.90 25.58
CA SER A 139 15.10 -6.89 25.87
C SER A 139 13.80 -6.58 25.14
N PHE A 140 13.07 -7.63 24.79
CA PHE A 140 11.76 -7.50 24.18
C PHE A 140 10.68 -7.16 25.22
N ASN A 141 9.81 -6.22 24.85
CA ASN A 141 8.57 -5.89 25.53
C ASN A 141 7.43 -6.18 24.55
N ASP A 142 6.73 -7.28 24.80
CA ASP A 142 5.70 -7.81 23.90
C ASP A 142 4.41 -8.17 24.67
N PRO A 143 3.65 -7.17 25.14
CA PRO A 143 2.43 -7.42 25.90
C PRO A 143 1.32 -8.07 25.05
N LEU A 144 1.41 -7.97 23.72
CA LEU A 144 0.41 -8.53 22.80
C LEU A 144 0.74 -9.94 22.33
N LYS A 145 1.91 -10.49 22.69
CA LYS A 145 2.41 -11.79 22.24
C LYS A 145 2.61 -11.85 20.72
N GLY A 146 3.08 -10.75 20.13
CA GLY A 146 3.44 -10.64 18.73
C GLY A 146 4.56 -11.58 18.30
N LEU A 147 5.56 -11.86 19.16
CA LEU A 147 6.64 -12.82 18.85
C LEU A 147 6.13 -14.26 18.74
N GLU A 148 5.19 -14.64 19.61
CA GLU A 148 4.51 -15.93 19.56
C GLU A 148 3.70 -16.05 18.27
N ASP A 149 2.90 -15.02 17.94
CA ASP A 149 2.12 -14.94 16.71
C ASP A 149 2.99 -14.98 15.45
N PHE A 150 4.11 -14.26 15.46
CA PHE A 150 5.07 -14.24 14.36
C PHE A 150 5.64 -15.64 14.08
N ARG A 151 6.05 -16.37 15.11
CA ARG A 151 6.57 -17.74 14.95
C ARG A 151 5.51 -18.75 14.56
N ALA A 152 4.30 -18.59 15.10
CA ALA A 152 3.15 -19.39 14.73
C ALA A 152 2.59 -19.04 13.33
N ARG A 153 3.18 -18.05 12.63
CA ARG A 153 2.70 -17.55 11.33
C ARG A 153 1.23 -17.11 11.37
N ARG A 154 0.81 -16.50 12.48
CA ARG A 154 -0.57 -16.10 12.76
C ARG A 154 -0.71 -14.58 12.72
N LEU A 155 -1.46 -14.05 11.76
CA LEU A 155 -1.85 -12.65 11.77
C LEU A 155 -3.06 -12.45 12.69
N ARG A 156 -2.89 -11.75 13.81
CA ARG A 156 -3.96 -11.48 14.76
C ARG A 156 -4.15 -9.99 14.98
N VAL A 157 -5.39 -9.55 14.84
CA VAL A 157 -5.82 -8.19 15.18
C VAL A 157 -5.81 -8.04 16.70
N HIS A 158 -5.22 -6.96 17.20
CA HIS A 158 -5.21 -6.69 18.64
C HIS A 158 -6.62 -6.36 19.17
N SER A 159 -7.30 -5.41 18.52
CA SER A 159 -8.65 -4.98 18.90
C SER A 159 -9.55 -4.85 17.66
N PRO A 160 -10.52 -5.76 17.48
CA PRO A 160 -11.48 -5.69 16.36
C PRO A 160 -12.26 -4.39 16.27
N ALA A 161 -12.45 -3.69 17.40
CA ALA A 161 -13.19 -2.43 17.45
C ALA A 161 -12.58 -1.33 16.58
N TYR A 162 -11.28 -1.39 16.26
CA TYR A 162 -10.63 -0.39 15.41
C TYR A 162 -11.11 -0.42 13.96
N PHE A 163 -11.69 -1.52 13.47
CA PHE A 163 -12.31 -1.55 12.14
C PHE A 163 -13.55 -0.65 12.03
N ILE A 164 -14.15 -0.27 13.17
CA ILE A 164 -15.29 0.66 13.21
C ILE A 164 -14.82 2.11 13.04
N THR A 165 -13.67 2.46 13.61
CA THR A 165 -13.19 3.85 13.68
C THR A 165 -12.06 4.16 12.70
N ASN A 166 -11.46 3.15 12.07
CA ASN A 166 -10.33 3.31 11.18
C ASN A 166 -10.43 2.40 9.94
N PRO A 167 -10.88 2.94 8.80
CA PRO A 167 -11.09 2.15 7.59
C PRO A 167 -9.76 1.71 6.94
N VAL A 168 -8.63 2.29 7.34
CA VAL A 168 -7.30 1.94 6.82
C VAL A 168 -6.91 0.51 7.22
N TYR A 169 -7.46 0.00 8.33
CA TYR A 169 -7.16 -1.33 8.85
C TYR A 169 -7.60 -2.46 7.90
N PHE A 170 -8.64 -2.19 7.08
CA PHE A 170 -9.14 -3.14 6.09
C PHE A 170 -8.08 -3.54 5.06
N PRO A 171 -7.63 -2.66 4.15
CA PRO A 171 -6.58 -3.02 3.19
C PRO A 171 -5.25 -3.35 3.88
N ARG A 172 -4.98 -2.75 5.04
CA ARG A 172 -3.74 -3.00 5.79
C ARG A 172 -3.64 -4.44 6.31
N ALA A 173 -4.74 -5.08 6.71
CA ALA A 173 -4.72 -6.49 7.10
C ALA A 173 -4.19 -7.40 5.99
N PHE A 174 -4.67 -7.21 4.77
CA PHE A 174 -4.20 -7.94 3.60
C PHE A 174 -2.76 -7.58 3.27
N ARG A 175 -2.39 -6.30 3.34
CA ARG A 175 -1.01 -5.87 3.09
C ARG A 175 -0.03 -6.47 4.09
N ILE A 176 -0.33 -6.45 5.39
CA ILE A 176 0.57 -7.00 6.41
C ILE A 176 0.68 -8.51 6.23
N ALA A 177 -0.42 -9.23 6.01
CA ALA A 177 -0.39 -10.66 5.70
C ALA A 177 0.51 -10.94 4.49
N ALA A 178 0.34 -10.17 3.40
CA ALA A 178 1.12 -10.27 2.18
C ALA A 178 2.60 -9.95 2.38
N LEU A 179 2.88 -8.91 3.15
CA LEU A 179 4.22 -8.48 3.46
C LEU A 179 4.94 -9.58 4.23
N ILE A 180 4.35 -10.13 5.29
CA ILE A 180 5.01 -11.16 6.11
C ILE A 180 4.88 -12.58 5.54
N GLY A 181 4.07 -12.74 4.48
CA GLY A 181 3.82 -14.02 3.83
C GLY A 181 3.03 -14.99 4.71
N PHE A 182 2.08 -14.51 5.52
CA PHE A 182 1.22 -15.34 6.36
C PHE A 182 -0.13 -15.55 5.69
N ASP A 183 -0.81 -16.64 6.04
CA ASP A 183 -2.18 -16.87 5.61
C ASP A 183 -3.14 -15.88 6.30
N LEU A 184 -4.28 -15.64 5.67
CA LEU A 184 -5.38 -14.86 6.24
C LEU A 184 -6.28 -15.80 7.07
N PRO A 185 -6.33 -15.68 8.41
CA PRO A 185 -7.17 -16.55 9.22
C PRO A 185 -8.66 -16.37 8.88
N LYS A 186 -9.45 -17.45 8.98
CA LYS A 186 -10.89 -17.41 8.68
C LYS A 186 -11.63 -16.40 9.57
N GLU A 187 -11.22 -16.28 10.82
CA GLU A 187 -11.77 -15.34 11.79
C GLU A 187 -11.50 -13.89 11.37
N LEU A 188 -10.31 -13.62 10.80
CA LEU A 188 -9.97 -12.31 10.26
C LEU A 188 -10.80 -11.98 9.02
N LEU A 189 -10.95 -12.93 8.09
CA LEU A 189 -11.79 -12.74 6.91
C LEU A 189 -13.26 -12.51 7.27
N ALA A 190 -13.80 -13.28 8.22
CA ALA A 190 -15.16 -13.10 8.72
C ALA A 190 -15.34 -11.73 9.40
N LEU A 191 -14.36 -11.31 10.21
CA LEU A 191 -14.36 -9.97 10.82
C LEU A 191 -14.40 -8.89 9.74
N ILE A 192 -13.50 -8.96 8.77
CA ILE A 192 -13.41 -7.99 7.66
C ILE A 192 -14.71 -7.96 6.88
N HIS A 193 -15.27 -9.12 6.52
CA HIS A 193 -16.55 -9.20 5.83
C HIS A 193 -17.64 -8.49 6.63
N ASN A 194 -17.79 -8.78 7.92
CA ASN A 194 -18.87 -8.21 8.74
C ASN A 194 -18.74 -6.69 8.91
N PHE A 195 -17.51 -6.17 9.03
CA PHE A 195 -17.28 -4.75 9.26
C PHE A 195 -17.06 -3.92 7.99
N ARG A 196 -16.89 -4.52 6.80
CA ARG A 196 -16.68 -3.79 5.54
C ARG A 196 -17.66 -2.63 5.26
N PRO A 197 -18.95 -2.64 5.67
CA PRO A 197 -19.83 -1.51 5.41
C PRO A 197 -19.37 -0.22 6.13
N MET A 198 -18.57 -0.35 7.20
CA MET A 198 -17.99 0.79 7.91
C MET A 198 -17.06 1.62 7.02
N VAL A 199 -16.45 1.06 5.98
CA VAL A 199 -15.63 1.81 5.03
C VAL A 199 -16.42 2.98 4.42
N SER A 200 -17.69 2.77 4.10
CA SER A 200 -18.56 3.78 3.50
C SER A 200 -19.01 4.87 4.49
N MET A 201 -18.86 4.65 5.80
CA MET A 201 -19.18 5.63 6.83
C MET A 201 -18.06 6.66 7.04
N HIS A 202 -16.89 6.45 6.42
CA HIS A 202 -15.75 7.33 6.55
C HIS A 202 -15.58 8.21 5.30
N SER A 203 -15.03 9.40 5.52
CA SER A 203 -14.77 10.39 4.47
C SER A 203 -13.53 11.22 4.81
N GLY A 204 -13.16 12.14 3.93
CA GLY A 204 -12.04 13.06 4.15
C GLY A 204 -10.70 12.34 4.24
N GLN A 205 -9.85 12.74 5.19
CA GLN A 205 -8.44 12.34 5.25
C GLN A 205 -8.20 10.82 5.41
N ALA A 206 -9.19 10.06 5.87
CA ALA A 206 -9.06 8.61 5.99
C ALA A 206 -9.03 7.89 4.63
N MET A 207 -9.82 8.36 3.65
CA MET A 207 -9.98 7.67 2.36
C MET A 207 -8.71 7.66 1.49
N PRO A 208 -7.92 8.76 1.39
CA PRO A 208 -6.60 8.70 0.75
C PRO A 208 -5.69 7.64 1.34
N MET A 209 -5.70 7.48 2.67
CA MET A 209 -4.87 6.49 3.35
C MET A 209 -5.33 5.06 3.08
N VAL A 210 -6.64 4.85 2.97
CA VAL A 210 -7.23 3.59 2.51
C VAL A 210 -6.72 3.24 1.11
N LEU A 211 -6.76 4.20 0.18
CA LEU A 211 -6.28 3.98 -1.19
C LEU A 211 -4.77 3.75 -1.24
N ILE A 212 -3.98 4.47 -0.45
CA ILE A 212 -2.53 4.26 -0.34
C ILE A 212 -2.23 2.84 0.16
N GLU A 213 -2.93 2.34 1.18
CA GLU A 213 -2.73 0.97 1.67
C GLU A 213 -3.13 -0.07 0.62
N LEU A 214 -4.20 0.16 -0.15
CA LEU A 214 -4.56 -0.71 -1.27
C LEU A 214 -3.48 -0.70 -2.37
N LEU A 215 -2.94 0.47 -2.74
CA LEU A 215 -1.87 0.60 -3.73
C LEU A 215 -0.56 -0.09 -3.29
N ARG A 216 -0.25 -0.02 -1.98
CA ARG A 216 0.87 -0.75 -1.39
C ARG A 216 0.66 -2.26 -1.44
N LEU A 217 -0.55 -2.74 -1.16
CA LEU A 217 -0.89 -4.16 -1.35
C LEU A 217 -0.73 -4.57 -2.82
N LEU A 218 -1.24 -3.76 -3.76
CA LEU A 218 -1.11 -3.99 -5.21
C LEU A 218 0.36 -4.00 -5.68
N SER A 219 1.25 -3.36 -4.93
CA SER A 219 2.70 -3.34 -5.19
C SER A 219 3.42 -4.63 -4.79
N ILE A 220 2.80 -5.53 -4.03
CA ILE A 220 3.43 -6.78 -3.57
C ILE A 220 3.42 -7.82 -4.70
N GLU A 221 4.57 -8.41 -5.03
CA GLU A 221 4.69 -9.37 -6.14
C GLU A 221 3.69 -10.55 -6.01
N GLU A 222 3.74 -11.27 -4.88
CA GLU A 222 2.89 -12.43 -4.56
C GLU A 222 1.56 -11.99 -3.92
N ILE A 223 0.67 -11.41 -4.74
CA ILE A 223 -0.58 -10.81 -4.27
C ILE A 223 -1.78 -11.76 -4.28
N ALA A 224 -1.75 -12.82 -5.08
CA ALA A 224 -2.93 -13.61 -5.43
C ALA A 224 -3.81 -14.07 -4.24
N PRO A 225 -3.28 -14.74 -3.20
CA PRO A 225 -4.12 -15.20 -2.09
C PRO A 225 -4.77 -14.03 -1.32
N TYR A 226 -4.13 -12.87 -1.29
CA TYR A 226 -4.62 -11.68 -0.59
C TYR A 226 -5.68 -10.93 -1.41
N LEU A 227 -5.51 -10.89 -2.73
CA LEU A 227 -6.53 -10.33 -3.63
C LEU A 227 -7.78 -11.20 -3.66
N SER A 228 -7.62 -12.53 -3.72
CA SER A 228 -8.71 -13.50 -3.54
C SER A 228 -9.46 -13.27 -2.22
N GLY A 229 -8.74 -12.99 -1.13
CA GLY A 229 -9.36 -12.65 0.16
C GLY A 229 -10.14 -11.32 0.17
N LEU A 230 -9.65 -10.30 -0.53
CA LEU A 230 -10.37 -9.03 -0.71
C LEU A 230 -11.71 -9.24 -1.42
N ILE A 231 -11.72 -10.08 -2.45
CA ILE A 231 -12.92 -10.43 -3.22
C ILE A 231 -13.87 -11.31 -2.40
N SER A 232 -13.37 -12.35 -1.74
CA SER A 232 -14.22 -13.25 -0.95
C SER A 232 -14.90 -12.56 0.23
N THR A 233 -14.35 -11.44 0.67
CA THR A 233 -14.94 -10.61 1.73
C THR A 233 -15.84 -9.50 1.19
N ASN A 234 -15.94 -9.31 -0.14
CA ASN A 234 -16.57 -8.16 -0.82
C ASN A 234 -15.98 -6.80 -0.39
N LEU A 235 -14.76 -6.81 0.14
CA LEU A 235 -14.15 -5.59 0.65
C LEU A 235 -13.69 -4.69 -0.50
N LEU A 236 -13.23 -5.25 -1.62
CA LEU A 236 -12.71 -4.45 -2.72
C LEU A 236 -13.76 -3.47 -3.27
N GLU A 237 -15.00 -3.92 -3.40
CA GLU A 237 -16.16 -3.12 -3.81
C GLU A 237 -16.49 -2.00 -2.79
N ASN A 238 -16.28 -2.24 -1.50
CA ASN A 238 -16.44 -1.21 -0.47
C ASN A 238 -15.30 -0.19 -0.49
N LEU A 239 -14.08 -0.65 -0.79
CA LEU A 239 -12.89 0.20 -0.90
C LEU A 239 -12.91 1.05 -2.16
N ILE A 240 -13.42 0.54 -3.28
CA ILE A 240 -13.50 1.23 -4.58
C ILE A 240 -14.87 0.98 -5.20
N PRO A 241 -15.94 1.67 -4.77
CA PRO A 241 -17.29 1.45 -5.30
C PRO A 241 -17.43 1.66 -6.81
N GLU A 242 -16.52 2.43 -7.40
CA GLU A 242 -16.50 2.70 -8.83
C GLU A 242 -16.30 1.44 -9.68
N ILE A 243 -15.76 0.34 -9.12
CA ILE A 243 -15.63 -0.94 -9.84
C ILE A 243 -16.87 -1.83 -9.75
N VAL A 244 -17.85 -1.52 -8.89
CA VAL A 244 -19.03 -2.38 -8.68
C VAL A 244 -19.78 -2.72 -9.98
N PRO A 245 -19.91 -1.82 -10.96
CA PRO A 245 -20.52 -2.19 -12.24
C PRO A 245 -19.81 -3.37 -12.94
N LEU A 246 -18.48 -3.44 -12.84
CA LEU A 246 -17.67 -4.51 -13.42
C LEU A 246 -17.89 -5.86 -12.71
N ALA A 247 -18.35 -5.84 -11.46
CA ALA A 247 -18.73 -7.04 -10.71
C ALA A 247 -20.06 -7.64 -11.20
N ILE A 248 -20.86 -6.89 -11.96
CA ILE A 248 -22.18 -7.29 -12.45
C ILE A 248 -22.13 -7.67 -13.94
N ILE A 249 -21.36 -6.92 -14.73
CA ILE A 249 -21.25 -7.12 -16.18
C ILE A 249 -20.50 -8.42 -16.46
N LYS A 250 -21.16 -9.33 -17.19
CA LYS A 250 -20.54 -10.57 -17.70
C LYS A 250 -19.72 -10.29 -18.94
N ASP A 251 -18.57 -10.95 -19.04
CA ASP A 251 -17.75 -10.90 -20.23
C ASP A 251 -18.43 -11.62 -21.40
N LYS A 252 -18.35 -11.04 -22.59
CA LYS A 252 -18.99 -11.59 -23.80
C LYS A 252 -18.23 -12.80 -24.35
N ALA A 253 -16.92 -12.86 -24.16
CA ALA A 253 -16.03 -13.90 -24.70
C ALA A 253 -15.80 -15.06 -23.71
N VAL A 254 -15.93 -14.81 -22.41
CA VAL A 254 -15.78 -15.81 -21.34
C VAL A 254 -16.97 -15.80 -20.34
N PRO A 255 -18.23 -16.01 -20.76
CA PRO A 255 -19.31 -16.30 -19.82
C PRO A 255 -18.98 -17.60 -19.05
N PRO A 256 -19.26 -17.69 -17.72
CA PRO A 256 -20.09 -16.81 -16.90
C PRO A 256 -19.32 -15.71 -16.14
N LYS A 257 -18.04 -15.48 -16.43
CA LYS A 257 -17.20 -14.58 -15.62
C LYS A 257 -17.61 -13.13 -15.79
N THR A 258 -17.48 -12.35 -14.72
CA THR A 258 -17.67 -10.90 -14.76
C THR A 258 -16.39 -10.18 -15.17
N LEU A 259 -16.51 -8.93 -15.64
CA LEU A 259 -15.34 -8.13 -15.99
C LEU A 259 -14.40 -7.96 -14.79
N LEU A 260 -14.93 -7.74 -13.58
CA LEU A 260 -14.12 -7.64 -12.38
C LEU A 260 -13.37 -8.95 -12.07
N GLN A 261 -14.00 -10.12 -12.27
CA GLN A 261 -13.34 -11.41 -12.10
C GLN A 261 -12.16 -11.58 -13.07
N LEU A 262 -12.34 -11.21 -14.34
CA LEU A 262 -11.24 -11.23 -15.31
C LEU A 262 -10.12 -10.25 -14.96
N ASN A 263 -10.46 -9.06 -14.48
CA ASN A 263 -9.48 -8.05 -14.05
C ASN A 263 -8.65 -8.55 -12.86
N VAL A 264 -9.30 -9.17 -11.88
CA VAL A 264 -8.63 -9.79 -10.73
C VAL A 264 -7.70 -10.92 -11.18
N GLU A 265 -8.19 -11.85 -12.01
CA GLU A 265 -7.38 -12.96 -12.53
C GLU A 265 -6.14 -12.47 -13.32
N ALA A 266 -6.27 -11.36 -14.06
CA ALA A 266 -5.15 -10.74 -14.74
C ALA A 266 -4.12 -10.17 -13.76
N ILE A 267 -4.57 -9.51 -12.69
CA ILE A 267 -3.69 -9.01 -11.62
C ILE A 267 -3.00 -10.18 -10.91
N GLU A 268 -3.69 -11.26 -10.59
CA GLU A 268 -3.09 -12.46 -9.97
C GLU A 268 -2.06 -13.10 -10.90
N SER A 269 -2.38 -13.22 -12.19
CA SER A 269 -1.49 -13.78 -13.22
C SER A 269 -0.25 -12.92 -13.46
N SER A 270 -0.32 -11.62 -13.19
CA SER A 270 0.82 -10.71 -13.34
C SER A 270 2.01 -11.11 -12.45
N ALA A 271 1.79 -11.77 -11.31
CA ALA A 271 2.86 -12.26 -10.43
C ALA A 271 3.82 -13.23 -11.16
N LYS A 272 3.28 -14.09 -12.03
CA LYS A 272 4.08 -14.99 -12.88
C LYS A 272 4.76 -14.23 -14.01
N TRP A 273 4.08 -13.23 -14.58
CA TRP A 273 4.62 -12.43 -15.67
C TRP A 273 5.86 -11.64 -15.27
N ILE A 274 5.82 -10.97 -14.12
CA ILE A 274 6.91 -10.12 -13.62
C ILE A 274 8.23 -10.90 -13.52
N LYS A 275 8.17 -12.22 -13.24
CA LYS A 275 9.35 -13.08 -13.15
C LYS A 275 10.03 -13.34 -14.50
N THR A 276 9.38 -13.00 -15.62
CA THR A 276 9.90 -13.25 -16.96
C THR A 276 10.24 -11.97 -17.71
N VAL A 277 10.04 -10.78 -17.13
CA VAL A 277 10.36 -9.54 -17.85
C VAL A 277 11.85 -9.24 -17.77
N PRO A 278 12.45 -8.59 -18.78
CA PRO A 278 13.84 -8.16 -18.73
C PRO A 278 14.15 -7.28 -17.51
N GLU A 279 15.37 -7.37 -16.97
CA GLU A 279 15.79 -6.67 -15.74
C GLU A 279 15.52 -5.15 -15.74
N PRO A 280 15.72 -4.39 -16.85
CA PRO A 280 15.39 -2.96 -16.86
C PRO A 280 13.90 -2.69 -16.64
N VAL A 281 13.02 -3.55 -17.16
CA VAL A 281 11.57 -3.50 -16.94
C VAL A 281 11.25 -3.82 -15.49
N LEU A 282 11.90 -4.86 -14.94
CA LEU A 282 11.70 -5.25 -13.54
C LEU A 282 12.12 -4.14 -12.57
N LYS A 283 13.26 -3.49 -12.82
CA LYS A 283 13.74 -2.36 -12.02
C LYS A 283 12.75 -1.20 -12.06
N PHE A 284 12.21 -0.92 -13.24
CA PHE A 284 11.19 0.11 -13.43
C PHE A 284 9.88 -0.23 -12.72
N LEU A 285 9.42 -1.49 -12.81
CA LEU A 285 8.24 -2.01 -12.13
C LEU A 285 8.30 -1.81 -10.61
N LYS A 286 9.49 -2.06 -10.05
CA LYS A 286 9.78 -1.94 -8.63
C LYS A 286 10.08 -0.51 -8.19
N ALA A 287 10.30 0.40 -9.15
CA ALA A 287 10.48 1.81 -8.84
C ALA A 287 9.18 2.41 -8.29
N GLY A 288 9.34 3.43 -7.46
CA GLY A 288 8.25 4.19 -6.88
C GLY A 288 8.69 5.65 -6.65
N PRO A 289 7.76 6.53 -6.28
CA PRO A 289 8.12 7.89 -5.88
C PRO A 289 9.12 7.86 -4.71
N ALA A 290 10.02 8.84 -4.69
CA ALA A 290 11.03 8.99 -3.62
C ALA A 290 10.45 9.54 -2.30
N ASP A 291 9.13 9.38 -2.08
CA ASP A 291 8.37 9.92 -0.96
C ASP A 291 8.19 8.91 0.19
N GLY A 292 8.77 7.71 0.08
CA GLY A 292 8.65 6.66 1.08
C GLY A 292 7.26 6.03 1.14
N SER A 293 6.38 6.30 0.17
CA SER A 293 5.03 5.74 0.13
C SER A 293 5.01 4.22 -0.05
N GLN A 294 6.12 3.59 -0.46
CA GLN A 294 6.19 2.14 -0.77
C GLN A 294 5.20 1.71 -1.87
N ILE A 295 4.67 2.67 -2.63
CA ILE A 295 3.87 2.40 -3.82
C ILE A 295 4.83 2.24 -4.99
N THR A 296 4.66 1.16 -5.74
CA THR A 296 5.48 0.88 -6.93
C THR A 296 4.70 1.17 -8.19
N MET A 297 5.41 1.31 -9.30
CA MET A 297 4.83 1.36 -10.63
C MET A 297 3.95 0.15 -10.93
N LEU A 298 4.37 -1.03 -10.47
CA LEU A 298 3.57 -2.25 -10.55
C LEU A 298 2.21 -2.10 -9.83
N GLY A 299 2.20 -1.51 -8.62
CA GLY A 299 0.98 -1.29 -7.86
C GLY A 299 0.00 -0.34 -8.56
N CYS A 300 0.51 0.77 -9.10
CA CYS A 300 -0.29 1.70 -9.88
C CYS A 300 -0.89 1.07 -11.13
N VAL A 301 -0.13 0.20 -11.78
CA VAL A 301 -0.61 -0.52 -12.97
C VAL A 301 -1.70 -1.53 -12.63
N ARG A 302 -1.48 -2.35 -11.59
CA ARG A 302 -2.51 -3.30 -11.13
C ARG A 302 -3.76 -2.57 -10.67
N PHE A 303 -3.62 -1.37 -10.12
CA PHE A 303 -4.76 -0.51 -9.79
C PHE A 303 -5.54 -0.09 -11.03
N GLY A 304 -4.85 0.36 -12.09
CA GLY A 304 -5.49 0.67 -13.37
C GLY A 304 -6.19 -0.55 -13.99
N ALA A 305 -5.58 -1.73 -13.88
CA ALA A 305 -6.16 -2.99 -14.37
C ALA A 305 -7.50 -3.35 -13.70
N LEU A 306 -7.79 -2.88 -12.48
CA LEU A 306 -9.10 -3.07 -11.84
C LEU A 306 -10.24 -2.46 -12.65
N PHE A 307 -9.97 -1.39 -13.40
CA PHE A 307 -10.94 -0.65 -14.20
C PHE A 307 -10.98 -1.09 -15.67
N ARG A 308 -10.27 -2.16 -16.06
CA ARG A 308 -10.34 -2.63 -17.45
C ARG A 308 -11.79 -3.01 -17.84
N GLY A 309 -12.20 -2.61 -19.04
CA GLY A 309 -13.58 -2.81 -19.52
C GLY A 309 -14.57 -1.77 -19.00
N PHE A 310 -14.10 -0.77 -18.23
CA PHE A 310 -14.93 0.35 -17.82
C PHE A 310 -15.24 1.28 -19.01
N GLY A 311 -16.52 1.54 -19.26
CA GLY A 311 -17.00 2.24 -20.47
C GLY A 311 -17.73 1.35 -21.48
N SER A 312 -17.62 0.02 -21.38
CA SER A 312 -18.38 -0.92 -22.22
C SER A 312 -19.89 -0.68 -22.09
N SER A 313 -20.61 -0.30 -23.16
CA SER A 313 -22.10 -0.30 -23.37
C SER A 313 -23.08 -0.02 -22.20
N TYR A 314 -22.64 0.49 -21.06
CA TYR A 314 -23.36 0.50 -19.77
C TYR A 314 -23.10 1.79 -18.99
N GLU A 315 -24.14 2.51 -18.52
CA GLU A 315 -23.98 3.78 -17.78
C GLU A 315 -24.33 3.64 -16.30
N LEU A 316 -23.57 4.34 -15.44
CA LEU A 316 -24.00 4.66 -14.08
C LEU A 316 -25.05 5.78 -14.12
N VAL A 317 -26.29 5.47 -13.72
CA VAL A 317 -27.38 6.46 -13.68
C VAL A 317 -27.32 7.27 -12.37
N GLY A 318 -27.43 8.60 -12.47
CA GLY A 318 -27.22 9.59 -11.38
C GLY A 318 -28.14 9.51 -10.14
N PRO A 319 -28.34 10.62 -9.38
CA PRO A 319 -28.10 10.74 -7.93
C PRO A 319 -28.96 9.91 -6.96
N ALA A 320 -29.87 9.08 -7.46
CA ALA A 320 -30.78 8.27 -6.64
C ALA A 320 -30.49 6.76 -6.67
N SER A 321 -29.37 6.32 -7.27
CA SER A 321 -28.99 4.90 -7.26
C SER A 321 -27.61 4.63 -6.69
N PRO A 322 -27.45 3.60 -5.83
CA PRO A 322 -26.13 3.16 -5.42
C PRO A 322 -25.35 2.48 -6.54
N TYR A 323 -25.98 1.78 -7.52
CA TYR A 323 -25.29 1.06 -8.63
C TYR A 323 -26.18 0.73 -9.85
N ARG A 324 -27.22 1.52 -10.19
CA ARG A 324 -28.06 1.21 -11.37
C ARG A 324 -27.26 1.37 -12.66
N ILE A 325 -27.28 0.31 -13.45
CA ILE A 325 -26.68 0.21 -14.77
C ILE A 325 -27.79 0.26 -15.82
N ALA A 326 -27.66 1.09 -16.84
CA ALA A 326 -28.53 1.09 -18.02
C ALA A 326 -27.73 0.72 -19.27
N GLU A 327 -28.31 -0.09 -20.17
CA GLU A 327 -27.76 -0.32 -21.51
C GLU A 327 -27.93 0.94 -22.36
N CYS A 328 -26.88 1.36 -23.07
CA CYS A 328 -26.91 2.53 -23.92
C CYS A 328 -26.89 2.17 -25.42
N GLY A 329 -27.59 3.00 -26.22
CA GLY A 329 -27.62 2.93 -27.68
C GLY A 329 -26.31 3.39 -28.34
N SER A 330 -26.23 3.20 -29.65
CA SER A 330 -25.02 3.04 -30.50
C SER A 330 -24.08 4.24 -30.68
N ASP A 331 -24.01 5.20 -29.76
CA ASP A 331 -23.04 6.31 -29.83
C ASP A 331 -22.02 6.20 -28.68
N ASN A 332 -21.11 5.21 -28.81
CA ASN A 332 -20.26 4.72 -27.72
C ASN A 332 -19.18 5.71 -27.24
N SER A 333 -18.64 6.57 -28.11
CA SER A 333 -17.42 7.33 -27.79
C SER A 333 -17.65 8.54 -26.85
N ALA A 334 -18.66 9.37 -27.12
CA ALA A 334 -19.02 10.48 -26.24
C ALA A 334 -19.55 10.00 -24.88
N PHE A 335 -20.19 8.83 -24.91
CA PHE A 335 -20.73 8.12 -23.77
C PHE A 335 -19.64 7.57 -22.85
N GLU A 336 -18.70 6.78 -23.39
CA GLU A 336 -17.53 6.26 -22.68
C GLU A 336 -16.75 7.40 -22.01
N GLN A 337 -16.51 8.49 -22.73
CA GLN A 337 -15.84 9.67 -22.19
C GLN A 337 -16.61 10.31 -21.04
N ARG A 338 -17.95 10.35 -21.09
CA ARG A 338 -18.78 10.88 -19.98
C ARG A 338 -18.70 9.98 -18.74
N MET A 339 -18.79 8.67 -18.92
CA MET A 339 -18.71 7.70 -17.83
C MET A 339 -17.34 7.73 -17.15
N GLN A 340 -16.26 7.76 -17.93
CA GLN A 340 -14.90 7.90 -17.43
C GLN A 340 -14.73 9.20 -16.63
N ARG A 341 -15.20 10.35 -17.17
CA ARG A 341 -15.16 11.63 -16.43
C ARG A 341 -15.89 11.58 -15.09
N ASN A 342 -17.05 10.92 -15.03
CA ASN A 342 -17.81 10.79 -13.80
C ASN A 342 -17.05 9.96 -12.74
N VAL A 343 -16.51 8.79 -13.12
CA VAL A 343 -15.72 7.96 -12.20
C VAL A 343 -14.46 8.67 -11.71
N ILE A 344 -13.72 9.30 -12.61
CA ILE A 344 -12.53 10.07 -12.23
C ILE A 344 -12.93 11.18 -11.26
N SER A 345 -14.06 11.85 -11.49
CA SER A 345 -14.54 12.92 -10.60
C SER A 345 -14.94 12.38 -9.21
N PHE A 346 -15.63 11.24 -9.14
CA PHE A 346 -15.99 10.61 -7.86
C PHE A 346 -14.75 10.14 -7.09
N MET A 347 -13.83 9.47 -7.77
CA MET A 347 -12.56 9.05 -7.19
C MET A 347 -11.72 10.25 -6.74
N ALA A 348 -11.66 11.31 -7.53
CA ALA A 348 -10.91 12.50 -7.20
C ALA A 348 -11.48 13.18 -5.95
N ALA A 349 -12.80 13.30 -5.85
CA ALA A 349 -13.48 13.85 -4.68
C ALA A 349 -13.22 13.00 -3.42
N ARG A 350 -13.16 11.67 -3.56
CA ARG A 350 -13.03 10.74 -2.43
C ARG A 350 -11.58 10.51 -1.97
N TYR A 351 -10.63 10.47 -2.90
CA TYR A 351 -9.26 10.00 -2.62
C TYR A 351 -8.17 11.00 -2.97
N ALA A 352 -8.38 11.92 -3.91
CA ALA A 352 -7.30 12.73 -4.49
C ALA A 352 -6.94 13.95 -3.62
N HIS A 353 -6.52 13.70 -2.38
CA HIS A 353 -6.09 14.72 -1.43
C HIS A 353 -4.57 14.93 -1.41
N THR A 354 -3.79 14.02 -2.03
CA THR A 354 -2.34 14.15 -2.18
C THR A 354 -1.95 14.36 -3.65
N PRO A 355 -0.80 14.99 -3.96
CA PRO A 355 -0.33 15.13 -5.34
C PRO A 355 -0.20 13.79 -6.07
N LEU A 356 0.28 12.76 -5.36
CA LEU A 356 0.42 11.40 -5.89
C LEU A 356 -0.93 10.84 -6.34
N LEU A 357 -1.95 10.90 -5.47
CA LEU A 357 -3.27 10.35 -5.80
C LEU A 357 -3.99 11.18 -6.86
N LYS A 358 -3.80 12.51 -6.88
CA LYS A 358 -4.28 13.38 -7.95
C LYS A 358 -3.71 12.98 -9.31
N ALA A 359 -2.40 12.75 -9.37
CA ALA A 359 -1.75 12.30 -10.60
C ALA A 359 -2.27 10.91 -11.02
N LEU A 360 -2.26 9.93 -10.11
CA LEU A 360 -2.74 8.57 -10.40
C LEU A 360 -4.18 8.56 -10.94
N ILE A 361 -5.11 9.24 -10.24
CA ILE A 361 -6.52 9.26 -10.61
C ILE A 361 -6.74 10.06 -11.90
N GLY A 362 -6.06 11.20 -12.07
CA GLY A 362 -6.13 12.00 -13.29
C GLY A 362 -5.60 11.28 -14.54
N GLY A 363 -4.76 10.26 -14.35
CA GLY A 363 -4.22 9.44 -15.42
C GLY A 363 -4.97 8.17 -15.76
N LEU A 364 -5.97 7.78 -14.96
CA LEU A 364 -6.84 6.64 -15.27
C LEU A 364 -7.42 6.65 -16.69
N PRO A 365 -7.89 7.77 -17.28
CA PRO A 365 -8.47 7.72 -18.62
C PRO A 365 -7.44 7.29 -19.68
N LEU A 366 -6.17 7.68 -19.52
CA LEU A 366 -5.10 7.20 -20.39
C LEU A 366 -4.88 5.69 -20.21
N VAL A 367 -4.89 5.20 -18.98
CA VAL A 367 -4.75 3.77 -18.71
C VAL A 367 -5.89 2.97 -19.35
N LEU A 368 -7.13 3.46 -19.23
CA LEU A 368 -8.31 2.85 -19.83
C LEU A 368 -8.22 2.81 -21.36
N GLU A 369 -7.92 3.95 -21.99
CA GLU A 369 -7.74 4.07 -23.45
C GLU A 369 -6.73 3.04 -23.98
N LEU A 370 -5.62 2.84 -23.26
CA LEU A 370 -4.58 1.90 -23.68
C LEU A 370 -4.98 0.43 -23.47
N THR A 371 -5.62 0.12 -22.34
CA THR A 371 -6.11 -1.24 -22.09
C THR A 371 -7.16 -1.70 -23.11
N GLU A 372 -7.86 -0.76 -23.74
CA GLU A 372 -8.81 -1.03 -24.81
C GLU A 372 -8.12 -1.19 -26.17
N GLN A 373 -7.26 -0.26 -26.56
CA GLN A 373 -6.54 -0.33 -27.86
C GLN A 373 -5.74 -1.62 -28.01
N ILE A 374 -5.20 -2.15 -26.91
CA ILE A 374 -4.37 -3.37 -26.91
C ILE A 374 -5.18 -4.65 -27.09
N GLN A 375 -6.49 -4.60 -26.90
CA GLN A 375 -7.36 -5.73 -27.23
C GLN A 375 -7.50 -5.92 -28.75
N THR A 376 -7.24 -4.86 -29.53
CA THR A 376 -7.47 -4.85 -30.98
C THR A 376 -6.20 -4.64 -31.81
N LYS A 377 -5.09 -4.22 -31.18
CA LYS A 377 -3.82 -3.92 -31.83
C LYS A 377 -2.64 -4.49 -31.02
N PRO A 378 -1.52 -4.85 -31.66
CA PRO A 378 -0.30 -5.20 -30.94
C PRO A 378 0.09 -4.06 -30.00
N ALA A 379 0.41 -4.33 -28.73
CA ALA A 379 0.65 -3.22 -27.81
C ALA A 379 1.86 -2.38 -28.19
N TRP A 380 2.87 -2.96 -28.83
CA TRP A 380 3.99 -2.17 -29.34
C TRP A 380 3.51 -1.02 -30.24
N ASP A 381 2.57 -1.29 -31.15
CA ASP A 381 2.05 -0.30 -32.09
C ASP A 381 1.22 0.77 -31.37
N VAL A 382 0.40 0.34 -30.40
CA VAL A 382 -0.33 1.24 -29.50
C VAL A 382 0.64 2.14 -28.73
N MET A 383 1.79 1.59 -28.34
CA MET A 383 2.77 2.30 -27.54
C MET A 383 3.57 3.33 -28.32
N SER A 384 4.15 2.92 -29.45
CA SER A 384 4.90 3.83 -30.31
C SER A 384 4.02 4.99 -30.81
N ALA A 385 2.75 4.72 -31.11
CA ALA A 385 1.82 5.73 -31.63
C ALA A 385 1.48 6.81 -30.59
N ASN A 386 1.53 6.48 -29.31
CA ASN A 386 1.10 7.39 -28.26
C ASN A 386 2.27 7.95 -27.40
N TYR A 387 3.51 7.47 -27.60
CA TYR A 387 4.70 7.88 -26.84
C TYR A 387 4.90 9.39 -26.68
N GLN A 388 4.81 10.15 -27.78
CA GLN A 388 4.99 11.61 -27.77
C GLN A 388 3.88 12.35 -26.99
N ARG A 389 2.64 11.85 -27.05
CA ARG A 389 1.51 12.37 -26.27
C ARG A 389 1.74 12.13 -24.78
N TRP A 390 2.43 11.06 -24.43
CA TRP A 390 2.76 10.69 -23.06
C TRP A 390 3.92 11.49 -22.48
N SER A 391 5.00 11.71 -23.24
CA SER A 391 6.19 12.43 -22.75
C SER A 391 5.95 13.91 -22.46
N GLY A 392 4.97 14.54 -23.12
CA GLY A 392 4.69 15.97 -23.00
C GLY A 392 3.63 16.38 -21.98
N SER A 393 2.85 15.43 -21.44
CA SER A 393 1.72 15.72 -20.57
C SER A 393 1.86 14.98 -19.24
N MET A 394 2.05 15.73 -18.16
CA MET A 394 1.96 15.30 -16.74
C MET A 394 3.30 14.96 -16.04
N PRO A 395 3.37 15.17 -14.71
CA PRO A 395 4.61 14.98 -13.96
C PRO A 395 5.04 13.51 -13.99
N VAL A 396 6.36 13.33 -14.06
CA VAL A 396 7.13 12.08 -14.01
C VAL A 396 6.37 10.92 -13.36
N GLY A 397 5.93 9.92 -14.14
CA GLY A 397 5.39 8.65 -13.62
C GLY A 397 4.14 8.09 -14.33
N LEU A 398 3.33 8.92 -14.99
CA LEU A 398 2.08 8.48 -15.64
C LEU A 398 2.22 7.79 -17.01
N PRO A 399 3.08 8.27 -17.93
CA PRO A 399 3.38 7.61 -19.22
C PRO A 399 3.74 6.14 -19.05
N GLN A 400 4.40 5.89 -17.93
CA GLN A 400 5.03 4.67 -17.49
C GLN A 400 4.01 3.66 -16.91
N GLN A 401 2.97 4.14 -16.22
CA GLN A 401 1.85 3.32 -15.72
C GLN A 401 0.94 2.86 -16.86
N ALA A 402 0.68 3.77 -17.79
CA ALA A 402 -0.13 3.51 -18.97
C ALA A 402 0.55 2.46 -19.87
N LEU A 403 1.86 2.64 -20.14
CA LEU A 403 2.72 1.69 -20.82
C LEU A 403 2.68 0.30 -20.17
N LEU A 404 2.77 0.19 -18.85
CA LEU A 404 2.92 -1.11 -18.24
C LEU A 404 1.59 -1.83 -17.94
N THR A 405 0.49 -1.10 -17.76
CA THR A 405 -0.87 -1.71 -17.73
C THR A 405 -1.20 -2.35 -19.06
N ALA A 406 -0.78 -1.69 -20.14
CA ALA A 406 -0.74 -2.22 -21.48
C ALA A 406 0.07 -3.52 -21.61
N LEU A 407 1.26 -3.59 -21.00
CA LEU A 407 2.12 -4.79 -20.98
C LEU A 407 1.52 -5.96 -20.19
N ILE A 408 0.87 -5.70 -19.04
CA ILE A 408 0.18 -6.74 -18.25
C ILE A 408 -1.03 -7.30 -19.00
N ALA A 409 -1.83 -6.41 -19.63
CA ALA A 409 -3.02 -6.82 -20.38
C ALA A 409 -2.70 -7.75 -21.56
N MET A 410 -1.48 -7.69 -22.09
CA MET A 410 -1.03 -8.54 -23.19
C MET A 410 -0.70 -9.99 -22.81
N LYS A 411 -0.29 -10.28 -21.58
CA LYS A 411 0.37 -11.58 -21.30
C LYS A 411 -0.54 -12.72 -20.80
N ASN A 412 -1.87 -12.68 -20.99
CA ASN A 412 -2.73 -13.84 -21.34
C ASN A 412 -4.26 -13.63 -21.15
N PRO A 413 -5.15 -14.44 -21.81
CA PRO A 413 -5.07 -15.07 -23.15
C PRO A 413 -6.44 -15.14 -23.88
N GLN A 414 -6.61 -14.48 -25.03
CA GLN A 414 -7.67 -14.84 -26.00
C GLN A 414 -7.06 -15.20 -27.37
N GLY A 415 -5.76 -15.55 -27.42
CA GLY A 415 -5.13 -16.11 -28.62
C GLY A 415 -4.45 -15.14 -29.58
N VAL A 416 -3.87 -14.02 -29.09
CA VAL A 416 -2.95 -13.22 -29.91
C VAL A 416 -1.51 -13.68 -29.64
N ALA A 417 -0.75 -13.85 -30.72
CA ALA A 417 0.52 -14.57 -30.82
C ALA A 417 1.57 -14.23 -29.75
N PRO A 418 2.45 -15.19 -29.38
CA PRO A 418 3.51 -14.98 -28.41
C PRO A 418 4.41 -13.80 -28.82
N ALA A 419 4.84 -13.02 -27.81
CA ALA A 419 5.86 -12.00 -27.98
C ALA A 419 7.08 -12.59 -28.70
N THR A 420 7.39 -12.04 -29.88
CA THR A 420 8.58 -12.42 -30.65
C THR A 420 9.84 -11.87 -29.95
N ALA A 421 11.02 -12.44 -30.23
CA ALA A 421 12.30 -11.92 -29.72
C ALA A 421 12.56 -10.43 -30.10
N ASP A 422 11.85 -9.91 -31.10
CA ASP A 422 11.86 -8.51 -31.52
C ASP A 422 11.20 -7.58 -30.47
N TYR A 423 10.21 -8.07 -29.74
CA TYR A 423 9.49 -7.31 -28.72
C TYR A 423 10.34 -6.99 -27.49
N GLU A 424 11.13 -7.95 -26.98
CA GLU A 424 12.00 -7.72 -25.81
C GLU A 424 13.08 -6.69 -26.12
N ASN A 425 13.68 -6.75 -27.31
CA ASN A 425 14.70 -5.79 -27.75
C ASN A 425 14.13 -4.37 -27.90
N ARG A 426 12.93 -4.24 -28.46
CA ARG A 426 12.25 -2.95 -28.62
C ARG A 426 11.77 -2.35 -27.30
N LEU A 427 11.34 -3.18 -26.35
CA LEU A 427 10.98 -2.75 -25.00
C LEU A 427 12.20 -2.17 -24.25
N LEU A 428 13.38 -2.76 -24.46
CA LEU A 428 14.64 -2.26 -23.92
C LEU A 428 15.08 -0.92 -24.53
N GLU A 429 14.73 -0.62 -25.79
CA GLU A 429 14.99 0.68 -26.42
C GLU A 429 14.11 1.81 -25.88
N LEU A 430 12.85 1.53 -25.52
CA LEU A 430 11.94 2.54 -24.93
C LEU A 430 12.29 2.91 -23.48
N ILE A 431 12.95 2.01 -22.76
CA ILE A 431 13.37 2.20 -21.36
C ILE A 431 14.71 2.94 -21.26
N LYS A 432 15.57 2.78 -22.25
CA LYS A 432 16.83 3.54 -22.39
C LYS A 432 16.53 4.96 -22.80
#